data_AF-A0A383AWL0-F1
#
_entry.id   AF-A0A383AWL0-F1
#
_cell.length_a   1.000
_cell.length_b   1.000
_cell.length_c   1.000
_cell.angle_alpha   90.00
_cell.angle_beta   90.00
_cell.angle_gamma   90.00
#
_symmetry.space_group_name_H-M   'P 1'
#
loop_
_entity.id
_entity.type
_entity.pdbx_description
1 polymer ?
#
loop_
_entity_poly.entity_id
_entity_poly.type
_entity_poly.pdbx_seq_one_letter_code
_entity_poly.pdbx_strand_id
1 'polypeptide(L)'
;YLYSSYMGRRWGAHSGSDSDDKIIMLGYIKGDFSIISSYNIERHGVVSQNYPEKKHEVILRFSKQQNHIVYTLYLENEKIYNYNFEQNYNPEVSNVIGLGIQYNLSLNK
;
A
#
# COMPACT_ATOMS: atom_id res chain seq x y z
N TYR A 1 5.33 19.23 2.30
CA TYR A 1 5.23 19.91 0.99
C TYR A 1 6.18 21.09 0.83
N LEU A 2 5.98 22.20 1.55
CA LEU A 2 6.59 23.50 1.17
C LEU A 2 8.05 23.73 1.63
N TYR A 3 8.59 22.87 2.50
CA TYR A 3 9.93 23.05 3.08
C TYR A 3 10.73 21.74 3.09
N SER A 4 10.74 21.03 1.97
CA SER A 4 11.47 19.75 1.83
C SER A 4 12.70 19.87 0.92
N SER A 5 13.44 20.98 1.02
CA SER A 5 14.69 21.15 0.26
C SER A 5 15.83 21.71 1.10
N TYR A 6 17.03 21.20 0.87
CA TYR A 6 18.28 21.69 1.46
C TYR A 6 19.34 21.86 0.36
N MET A 7 19.87 23.08 0.21
CA MET A 7 20.85 23.43 -0.84
C MET A 7 20.40 23.02 -2.26
N GLY A 8 19.11 23.26 -2.60
CA GLY A 8 18.55 22.92 -3.91
C GLY A 8 18.22 21.44 -4.12
N ARG A 9 18.56 20.55 -3.16
CA ARG A 9 18.17 19.13 -3.19
C ARG A 9 16.85 18.94 -2.46
N ARG A 10 15.87 18.35 -3.14
CA ARG A 10 14.56 17.99 -2.55
C ARG A 10 14.65 16.63 -1.86
N TRP A 11 14.07 16.52 -0.68
CA TRP A 11 13.73 15.25 -0.04
C TRP A 11 12.22 15.07 -0.11
N GLY A 12 11.77 13.85 -0.39
CA GLY A 12 10.36 13.53 -0.58
C GLY A 12 10.02 12.18 0.05
N ALA A 13 8.74 11.92 0.23
CA ALA A 13 8.26 10.60 0.59
C ALA A 13 8.48 9.64 -0.60
N HIS A 14 8.31 8.33 -0.36
CA HIS A 14 8.40 7.31 -1.40
C HIS A 14 7.37 7.55 -2.53
N SER A 15 6.19 8.08 -2.18
CA SER A 15 5.11 8.52 -3.07
C SER A 15 5.39 9.86 -3.78
N GLY A 16 6.50 10.53 -3.46
CA GLY A 16 6.90 11.81 -4.05
C GLY A 16 7.09 12.94 -3.04
N SER A 17 7.55 14.10 -3.52
CA SER A 17 7.70 15.31 -2.68
C SER A 17 6.39 16.08 -2.49
N ASP A 18 5.39 15.80 -3.34
CA ASP A 18 4.04 16.37 -3.27
C ASP A 18 2.98 15.28 -3.08
N SER A 19 3.24 14.40 -2.12
CA SER A 19 2.35 13.32 -1.70
C SER A 19 2.18 13.21 -0.19
N ASP A 20 1.11 12.56 0.25
CA ASP A 20 0.98 12.00 1.60
C ASP A 20 0.34 10.62 1.57
N ASP A 21 0.76 9.78 2.51
CA ASP A 21 0.26 8.43 2.70
C ASP A 21 -0.23 8.24 4.14
N LYS A 22 -1.36 7.55 4.28
CA LYS A 22 -1.87 7.09 5.56
C LYS A 22 -2.31 5.64 5.44
N ILE A 23 -1.54 4.76 6.08
CA ILE A 23 -1.86 3.35 6.20
C ILE A 23 -2.32 2.99 7.61
N ILE A 24 -3.40 2.22 7.70
CA ILE A 24 -3.85 1.56 8.93
C ILE A 24 -3.79 0.07 8.69
N MET A 25 -3.18 -0.66 9.61
CA MET A 25 -3.04 -2.11 9.53
C MET A 25 -3.65 -2.78 10.77
N LEU A 26 -4.38 -3.87 10.55
CA LEU A 26 -4.89 -4.73 11.61
C LEU A 26 -4.42 -6.16 11.33
N GLY A 27 -3.97 -6.83 12.38
CA GLY A 27 -3.39 -8.17 12.27
C GLY A 27 -3.96 -9.11 13.32
N TYR A 28 -4.27 -10.33 12.90
CA TYR A 28 -4.54 -11.46 13.78
C TYR A 28 -3.56 -12.58 13.47
N ILE A 29 -2.85 -13.06 14.49
CA ILE A 29 -1.89 -14.15 14.37
C ILE A 29 -2.26 -15.22 15.39
N LYS A 30 -2.42 -16.46 14.94
CA LYS A 30 -2.67 -17.61 15.81
C LYS A 30 -1.86 -18.81 15.33
N GLY A 31 -0.83 -19.16 16.10
CA GLY A 31 0.13 -20.21 15.74
C GLY A 31 0.72 -19.91 14.37
N ASP A 32 0.61 -20.88 13.47
CA ASP A 32 1.18 -20.81 12.11
C ASP A 32 0.24 -20.14 11.10
N PHE A 33 -0.87 -19.54 11.52
CA PHE A 33 -1.77 -18.80 10.63
C PHE A 33 -1.82 -17.31 10.99
N SER A 34 -1.88 -16.45 9.97
CA SER A 34 -2.06 -15.01 10.13
C SER A 34 -3.04 -14.43 9.10
N ILE A 35 -3.78 -13.42 9.54
CA ILE A 35 -4.58 -12.53 8.71
C ILE A 35 -4.08 -11.13 8.96
N ILE A 36 -3.68 -10.43 7.91
CA ILE A 36 -3.31 -9.02 7.97
C ILE A 36 -4.21 -8.28 6.99
N SER A 37 -4.95 -7.30 7.49
CA SER A 37 -5.64 -6.32 6.67
C SER A 37 -4.89 -4.99 6.71
N SER A 38 -4.88 -4.30 5.57
CA SER A 38 -4.42 -2.92 5.52
C SER A 38 -5.37 -2.08 4.69
N TYR A 39 -5.53 -0.84 5.13
CA TYR A 39 -6.20 0.20 4.37
C TYR A 39 -5.24 1.37 4.22
N ASN A 40 -4.90 1.66 2.97
CA ASN A 40 -3.99 2.73 2.60
C ASN A 40 -4.76 3.83 1.86
N ILE A 41 -4.52 5.08 2.26
CA ILE A 41 -5.00 6.27 1.56
C ILE A 41 -3.77 7.07 1.15
N GLU A 42 -3.62 7.29 -0.14
CA GLU A 42 -2.52 8.05 -0.74
C GLU A 42 -3.09 9.22 -1.54
N ARG A 43 -2.38 10.34 -1.53
CA ARG A 43 -2.71 11.50 -2.36
C ARG A 43 -1.48 12.02 -3.07
N HIS A 44 -1.62 12.36 -4.35
CA HIS A 44 -0.57 12.97 -5.17
C HIS A 44 -0.99 14.35 -5.67
N GLY A 45 -0.03 15.25 -5.83
CA GLY A 45 -0.28 16.58 -6.37
C GLY A 45 -1.03 17.48 -5.39
N VAL A 46 -0.89 17.26 -4.09
CA VAL A 46 -1.70 17.90 -3.03
C VAL A 46 -1.58 19.42 -3.04
N VAL A 47 -0.39 19.94 -3.37
CA VAL A 47 -0.13 21.38 -3.46
C VAL A 47 -0.04 21.86 -4.91
N SER A 48 0.46 21.02 -5.83
CA SER A 48 0.75 21.42 -7.20
C SER A 48 -0.43 21.31 -8.16
N GLN A 49 -1.49 20.57 -7.81
CA GLN A 49 -2.59 20.26 -8.72
C GLN A 49 -3.94 20.72 -8.16
N ASN A 50 -4.82 21.19 -9.05
CA ASN A 50 -6.19 21.60 -8.67
C ASN A 50 -7.06 20.41 -8.29
N TYR A 51 -6.81 19.25 -8.88
CA TYR A 51 -7.49 17.99 -8.58
C TYR A 51 -6.45 16.94 -8.18
N PRO A 52 -6.01 16.94 -6.91
CA PRO A 52 -5.10 15.91 -6.42
C PRO A 52 -5.67 14.51 -6.69
N GLU A 53 -4.81 13.63 -7.18
CA GLU A 53 -5.11 12.22 -7.33
C GLU A 53 -5.27 11.61 -5.94
N LYS A 54 -6.27 10.75 -5.77
CA LYS A 54 -6.54 10.09 -4.48
C LYS A 54 -6.67 8.60 -4.71
N LYS A 55 -5.82 7.83 -4.04
CA LYS A 55 -5.80 6.39 -4.12
C LYS A 55 -6.23 5.79 -2.80
N HIS A 56 -7.15 4.85 -2.88
CA HIS A 56 -7.68 4.10 -1.74
C HIS A 56 -7.45 2.62 -2.01
N GLU A 57 -6.69 1.96 -1.14
CA GLU A 57 -6.29 0.58 -1.32
C GLU A 57 -6.64 -0.22 -0.08
N VAL A 58 -7.39 -1.31 -0.27
CA VAL A 58 -7.69 -2.30 0.78
C VAL A 58 -6.99 -3.59 0.41
N ILE A 59 -6.17 -4.10 1.33
CA ILE A 59 -5.48 -5.38 1.16
C ILE A 59 -5.93 -6.33 2.28
N LEU A 60 -6.18 -7.58 1.90
CA LEU A 60 -6.34 -8.72 2.79
C LEU A 60 -5.30 -9.76 2.46
N ARG A 61 -4.44 -10.07 3.42
CA ARG A 61 -3.40 -11.08 3.32
C ARG A 61 -3.67 -12.21 4.30
N PHE A 62 -3.79 -13.42 3.78
CA PHE A 62 -3.90 -14.64 4.56
C PHE A 62 -2.61 -15.41 4.39
N SER A 63 -1.95 -15.77 5.50
CA SER A 63 -0.71 -16.55 5.43
C SER A 63 -0.78 -17.76 6.34
N LYS A 64 -0.32 -18.91 5.84
CA LYS A 64 -0.19 -20.16 6.59
C LYS A 64 1.23 -20.67 6.47
N GLN A 65 1.89 -20.83 7.60
CA GLN A 65 3.19 -21.48 7.71
C GLN A 65 3.03 -22.99 7.89
N GLN A 66 3.86 -23.74 7.20
CA GLN A 66 4.06 -25.17 7.37
C GLN A 66 5.56 -25.46 7.27
N ASN A 67 6.17 -25.86 8.38
CA ASN A 67 7.62 -26.02 8.51
C ASN A 67 8.36 -24.73 8.09
N HIS A 68 9.22 -24.83 7.07
CA HIS A 68 9.98 -23.72 6.51
C HIS A 68 9.23 -22.97 5.40
N ILE A 69 8.01 -23.37 5.04
CA ILE A 69 7.28 -22.74 3.91
C ILE A 69 6.13 -21.90 4.46
N VAL A 70 5.96 -20.69 3.93
CA VAL A 70 4.80 -19.84 4.17
C VAL A 70 4.04 -19.66 2.86
N TYR A 71 2.79 -20.09 2.86
CA TYR A 71 1.85 -19.87 1.77
C TYR A 71 1.07 -18.60 2.05
N THR A 72 0.90 -17.75 1.04
CA THR A 72 0.17 -16.49 1.15
C THR A 72 -0.89 -16.38 0.06
N LEU A 73 -2.12 -16.04 0.45
CA LEU A 73 -3.15 -15.50 -0.44
C LEU A 73 -3.25 -13.99 -0.19
N TYR A 74 -3.16 -13.23 -1.28
CA TYR A 74 -3.18 -11.77 -1.28
C TYR A 74 -4.38 -11.30 -2.09
N LEU A 75 -5.26 -10.52 -1.49
CA LEU A 75 -6.40 -9.90 -2.15
C LEU A 75 -6.26 -8.39 -2.01
N GLU A 76 -6.38 -7.66 -3.10
CA GLU A 76 -6.29 -6.20 -3.11
C GLU A 76 -7.45 -5.63 -3.93
N ASN A 77 -8.03 -4.55 -3.42
CA ASN A 77 -8.92 -3.68 -4.14
C ASN A 77 -8.37 -2.25 -4.07
N GLU A 78 -8.10 -1.65 -5.22
CA GLU A 78 -7.63 -0.28 -5.34
C GLU A 78 -8.65 0.56 -6.08
N LYS A 79 -8.82 1.81 -5.63
CA LYS A 79 -9.65 2.83 -6.26
C LYS A 79 -8.85 4.11 -6.41
N ILE A 80 -8.72 4.61 -7.64
CA ILE A 80 -8.03 5.86 -7.94
C ILE A 80 -9.04 6.89 -8.44
N TYR A 81 -9.12 8.02 -7.74
CA TYR A 81 -9.90 9.19 -8.13
C TYR A 81 -8.97 10.27 -8.68
N ASN A 82 -9.51 11.06 -9.62
CA ASN A 82 -8.76 12.10 -10.32
C ASN A 82 -7.43 11.60 -10.92
N TYR A 83 -7.43 10.44 -11.56
CA TYR A 83 -6.25 9.90 -12.22
C TYR A 83 -5.68 10.92 -13.22
N ASN A 84 -4.36 11.05 -13.27
CA ASN A 84 -3.65 12.10 -14.05
C ASN A 84 -4.06 13.55 -13.69
N PHE A 85 -4.59 13.77 -12.49
CA PHE A 85 -5.02 15.09 -12.00
C PHE A 85 -6.18 15.72 -12.77
N GLU A 86 -6.97 14.90 -13.48
CA GLU A 86 -8.20 15.32 -14.13
C GLU A 86 -9.40 15.09 -13.21
N GLN A 87 -10.31 16.05 -13.09
CA GLN A 87 -11.45 15.91 -12.18
C GLN A 87 -12.34 14.74 -12.61
N ASN A 88 -12.37 13.67 -11.80
CA ASN A 88 -13.20 12.51 -12.06
C ASN A 88 -13.74 11.92 -10.74
N TYR A 89 -15.06 11.86 -10.64
CA TYR A 89 -15.77 11.33 -9.47
C TYR A 89 -15.96 9.81 -9.53
N ASN A 90 -15.83 9.22 -10.71
CA ASN A 90 -15.86 7.77 -10.88
C ASN A 90 -14.44 7.23 -10.75
N PRO A 91 -14.15 6.38 -9.75
CA PRO A 91 -12.81 5.87 -9.58
C PRO A 91 -12.48 4.84 -10.66
N GLU A 92 -11.22 4.82 -11.09
CA GLU A 92 -10.65 3.64 -11.72
C GLU A 92 -10.47 2.57 -10.65
N VAL A 93 -10.89 1.33 -10.94
CA VAL A 93 -10.91 0.25 -9.95
C VAL A 93 -10.03 -0.89 -10.45
N SER A 94 -9.09 -1.30 -9.60
CA SER A 94 -8.26 -2.48 -9.81
C SER A 94 -8.54 -3.53 -8.73
N ASN A 95 -8.50 -4.81 -9.11
CA ASN A 95 -8.60 -5.92 -8.18
C ASN A 95 -7.49 -6.92 -8.48
N VAL A 96 -6.74 -7.31 -7.46
CA VAL A 96 -5.62 -8.25 -7.59
C VAL A 96 -5.86 -9.44 -6.67
N ILE A 97 -5.62 -10.63 -7.22
CA ILE A 97 -5.50 -11.88 -6.46
C ILE A 97 -4.09 -12.40 -6.68
N GLY A 98 -3.29 -12.44 -5.61
CA GLY A 98 -1.92 -12.91 -5.61
C GLY A 98 -1.77 -14.18 -4.79
N LEU A 99 -0.89 -15.07 -5.25
CA LEU A 99 -0.45 -16.25 -4.50
C LEU A 99 1.06 -16.15 -4.27
N GLY A 100 1.49 -16.40 -3.04
CA GLY A 100 2.89 -16.32 -2.64
C GLY A 100 3.37 -17.58 -1.94
N ILE A 101 4.61 -17.96 -2.20
CA ILE A 101 5.33 -19.00 -1.46
C ILE A 101 6.64 -18.39 -0.98
N GLN A 102 6.88 -18.42 0.32
CA GLN A 102 8.12 -17.97 0.95
C GLN A 102 8.78 -19.14 1.67
N TYR A 103 10.10 -19.25 1.57
CA TYR A 103 10.89 -20.23 2.33
C TYR A 103 11.70 -19.53 3.42
N ASN A 104 11.45 -19.89 4.67
CA ASN A 104 12.13 -19.39 5.85
C ASN A 104 13.48 -20.10 6.04
N LEU A 105 14.56 -19.37 5.77
CA LEU A 105 15.96 -19.82 5.90
C LEU A 105 16.45 -19.95 7.35
N SER A 106 15.64 -19.55 8.32
CA SER A 106 15.99 -19.66 9.73
C SER A 106 16.26 -21.12 10.08
N LEU A 107 17.50 -21.40 10.50
CA LEU A 107 17.87 -22.66 11.14
C LEU A 107 17.09 -22.77 12.44
N ASN A 108 16.61 -23.97 12.76
CA ASN A 108 15.93 -24.26 14.02
C ASN A 108 16.81 -23.72 15.18
N LYS A 109 16.25 -22.82 15.99
CA LYS A 109 16.87 -22.41 17.25
C LYS A 109 16.79 -23.54 18.27
#